data_AF-T0RGV6-F1
#
_entry.id   AF-T0RGV6-F1
#
_cell.length_a   1.000
_cell.length_b   1.000
_cell.length_c   1.000
_cell.angle_alpha   90.00
_cell.angle_beta   90.00
_cell.angle_gamma   90.00
#
_symmetry.space_group_name_H-M   'P 1'
#
loop_
_entity.id
_entity.type
_entity.pdbx_description
1 polymer ?
#
loop_
_entity_poly.entity_id
_entity_poly.type
_entity_poly.pdbx_seq_one_letter_code
_entity_poly.pdbx_strand_id
1 'polypeptide(L)'
;IDLFDPSEAILKTYGLPSTTSFAKPTYPRARTLVEYTSVADAIIGFQSLEPGYVFNLMTLYCWADLEKRWELAHTAARQARCAATMADNGAVYLEPFLRNVNWDAWYPIYGASVDAAVADAITITSEGRDWYKSLQNAYQSLAEEAAYWKSHQISHFQLQWSNDNQFGVQESISVVNMLGWQQDLTIQSVAYAARSSKWTTFTLNWAFFDDLWGSAVTNGSLVRSASNFMGDASMERLLNLYPFTPASVIIHNTLGPFLNVDLMVVAPPAQLVNAYVAMEAAL
;
A
#
# COMPACT_ATOMS: atom_id res chain seq x y z
N ILE A 1 6.43 -7.35 24.35
CA ILE A 1 6.30 -6.02 24.98
C ILE A 1 6.89 -6.16 26.36
N ASP A 2 8.08 -5.60 26.52
CA ASP A 2 8.66 -5.41 27.84
C ASP A 2 8.15 -4.06 28.36
N LEU A 3 7.30 -4.09 29.38
CA LEU A 3 6.67 -2.89 29.96
C LEU A 3 7.67 -2.00 30.71
N PHE A 4 8.89 -2.49 30.92
CA PHE A 4 9.97 -1.76 31.57
C PHE A 4 11.07 -1.35 30.59
N ASP A 5 10.90 -1.63 29.29
CA ASP A 5 11.83 -1.16 28.26
C ASP A 5 11.79 0.38 28.21
N PRO A 6 12.92 1.08 28.42
CA PRO A 6 12.94 2.53 28.39
C PRO A 6 12.56 3.11 27.02
N SER A 7 12.63 2.33 25.94
CA SER A 7 12.13 2.72 24.62
C SER A 7 10.60 2.87 24.54
N GLU A 8 9.88 2.28 25.51
CA GLU A 8 8.44 2.47 25.72
C GLU A 8 8.14 3.70 26.59
N ALA A 9 9.17 4.38 27.12
CA ALA A 9 8.99 5.63 27.85
C ALA A 9 8.55 6.75 26.90
N ILE A 10 7.46 7.41 27.26
CA ILE A 10 6.91 8.53 26.49
C ILE A 10 6.90 9.72 27.41
N LEU A 11 7.31 10.88 26.90
CA LEU A 11 7.27 12.13 27.65
C LEU A 11 5.80 12.50 27.97
N LYS A 12 5.31 12.07 29.14
CA LYS A 12 3.96 12.33 29.65
C LYS A 12 3.99 12.47 31.17
N THR A 13 2.90 13.02 31.74
CA THR A 13 2.78 13.17 33.19
C THR A 13 2.40 11.83 33.83
N TYR A 14 3.32 11.23 34.58
CA TYR A 14 3.10 9.97 35.31
C TYR A 14 2.53 10.17 36.73
N GLY A 15 2.41 11.42 37.19
CA GLY A 15 1.94 11.76 38.54
C GLY A 15 0.41 11.85 38.72
N LEU A 16 -0.37 11.29 37.80
CA LEU A 16 -1.84 11.32 37.87
C LEU A 16 -2.38 10.03 38.54
N PRO A 17 -3.55 10.08 39.23
CA PRO A 17 -4.18 8.91 39.85
C PRO A 17 -4.46 7.76 38.87
N SER A 18 -4.56 8.08 37.58
CA SER A 18 -4.54 7.14 36.48
C SER A 18 -3.47 7.55 35.47
N THR A 19 -2.58 6.62 35.13
CA THR A 19 -1.66 6.77 33.99
C THR A 19 -2.14 5.81 32.90
N THR A 20 -2.76 6.33 31.85
CA THR A 20 -3.17 5.51 30.72
C THR A 20 -1.97 5.21 29.82
N SER A 21 -1.96 4.04 29.19
CA SER A 21 -1.07 3.77 28.06
C SER A 21 -1.27 4.85 26.99
N PHE A 22 -0.17 5.33 26.39
CA PHE A 22 -0.21 6.35 25.34
C PHE A 22 0.47 5.76 24.10
N ALA A 23 -0.26 5.65 23.00
CA ALA A 23 0.34 5.23 21.73
C ALA A 23 0.80 6.47 20.97
N LYS A 24 2.04 6.46 20.42
CA LYS A 24 2.43 7.49 19.46
C LYS A 24 1.50 7.40 18.23
N PRO A 25 0.89 8.48 17.74
CA PRO A 25 0.00 8.42 16.58
C PRO A 25 0.66 7.90 15.29
N THR A 26 2.00 7.92 15.24
CA THR A 26 2.79 7.35 14.14
C THR A 26 3.02 5.84 14.27
N TYR A 27 2.77 5.25 15.44
CA TYR A 27 3.04 3.83 15.70
C TYR A 27 2.26 2.91 14.76
N PRO A 28 0.93 3.04 14.57
CA PRO A 28 0.21 2.18 13.62
C PRO A 28 0.76 2.29 12.19
N ARG A 29 1.20 3.48 11.77
CA ARG A 29 1.78 3.70 10.45
C ARG A 29 3.15 3.04 10.31
N ALA A 30 4.01 3.15 11.33
CA ALA A 30 5.31 2.50 11.33
C ALA A 30 5.15 0.97 11.26
N ARG A 31 4.22 0.41 12.04
CA ARG A 31 3.91 -1.01 12.00
C ARG A 31 3.46 -1.46 10.62
N THR A 32 2.45 -0.82 10.04
CA THR A 32 1.87 -1.27 8.77
C THR A 32 2.72 -0.94 7.54
N LEU A 33 3.38 0.23 7.48
CA LEU A 33 4.05 0.70 6.26
C LEU A 33 5.56 0.50 6.27
N VAL A 34 6.15 0.03 7.37
CA VAL A 34 7.59 -0.20 7.50
C VAL A 34 7.87 -1.61 8.01
N GLU A 35 7.26 -2.03 9.12
CA GLU A 35 7.60 -3.29 9.78
C GLU A 35 6.92 -4.51 9.15
N TYR A 36 5.61 -4.44 8.91
CA TYR A 36 4.81 -5.53 8.30
C TYR A 36 4.76 -5.41 6.79
N THR A 37 5.94 -5.40 6.17
CA THR A 37 6.12 -5.27 4.73
C THR A 37 6.68 -6.54 4.09
N SER A 38 6.74 -7.66 4.80
CA SER A 38 7.18 -8.91 4.19
C SER A 38 6.13 -9.44 3.21
N VAL A 39 6.56 -10.29 2.27
CA VAL A 39 5.65 -11.01 1.36
C VAL A 39 4.56 -11.78 2.13
N ALA A 40 4.92 -12.41 3.25
CA ALA A 40 3.98 -13.17 4.05
C ALA A 40 2.95 -12.25 4.74
N ASP A 41 3.39 -11.10 5.26
CA ASP A 41 2.49 -10.12 5.89
C ASP A 41 1.45 -9.61 4.88
N ALA A 42 1.87 -9.33 3.65
CA ALA A 42 0.98 -8.88 2.59
C ALA A 42 -0.06 -9.94 2.19
N ILE A 43 0.37 -11.19 2.00
CA ILE A 43 -0.55 -12.28 1.66
C ILE A 43 -1.56 -12.50 2.79
N ILE A 44 -1.12 -12.52 4.04
CA ILE A 44 -2.02 -12.60 5.21
C ILE A 44 -2.99 -11.40 5.22
N GLY A 45 -2.48 -10.20 4.96
CA GLY A 45 -3.25 -8.97 4.86
C GLY A 45 -4.37 -9.10 3.82
N PHE A 46 -4.07 -9.57 2.61
CA PHE A 46 -5.06 -9.80 1.56
C PHE A 46 -6.17 -10.77 1.97
N GLN A 47 -5.85 -11.85 2.71
CA GLN A 47 -6.86 -12.80 3.19
C GLN A 47 -7.83 -12.21 4.23
N SER A 48 -7.45 -11.11 4.88
CA SER A 48 -8.30 -10.39 5.83
C SER A 48 -8.97 -9.14 5.24
N LEU A 49 -8.60 -8.77 4.00
CA LEU A 49 -9.02 -7.53 3.38
C LEU A 49 -10.42 -7.65 2.80
N GLU A 50 -11.23 -6.63 2.99
CA GLU A 50 -12.51 -6.54 2.29
C GLU A 50 -12.26 -6.43 0.77
N PRO A 51 -12.92 -7.25 -0.07
CA PRO A 51 -12.70 -7.24 -1.52
C PRO A 51 -12.86 -5.85 -2.16
N GLY A 52 -13.82 -5.05 -1.69
CA GLY A 52 -14.04 -3.68 -2.18
C GLY A 52 -12.96 -2.67 -1.78
N TYR A 53 -12.10 -3.00 -0.82
CA TYR A 53 -11.04 -2.10 -0.35
C TYR A 53 -9.70 -2.31 -1.06
N VAL A 54 -9.52 -3.40 -1.82
CA VAL A 54 -8.23 -3.77 -2.43
C VAL A 54 -7.57 -2.67 -3.25
N PHE A 55 -8.35 -1.89 -4.01
CA PHE A 55 -7.84 -0.78 -4.84
C PHE A 55 -7.84 0.58 -4.14
N ASN A 56 -8.23 0.61 -2.86
CA ASN A 56 -7.99 1.72 -1.95
C ASN A 56 -6.66 1.54 -1.19
N LEU A 57 -5.93 0.44 -1.42
CA LEU A 57 -4.55 0.32 -0.95
C LEU A 57 -3.67 1.31 -1.73
N MET A 58 -2.93 2.12 -0.99
CA MET A 58 -2.20 3.25 -1.55
C MET A 58 -0.93 2.75 -2.26
N THR A 59 -1.00 2.68 -3.58
CA THR A 59 0.12 2.35 -4.44
C THR A 59 -0.12 2.96 -5.82
N LEU A 60 0.95 3.05 -6.62
CA LEU A 60 0.89 3.40 -8.02
C LEU A 60 1.50 2.22 -8.78
N TYR A 61 0.70 1.51 -9.57
CA TYR A 61 1.19 0.33 -10.28
C TYR A 61 2.20 0.73 -11.36
N CYS A 62 3.24 -0.08 -11.50
CA CYS A 62 4.23 0.02 -12.56
C CYS A 62 4.07 -1.11 -13.57
N TRP A 63 3.56 -2.26 -13.14
CA TRP A 63 3.32 -3.42 -14.01
C TRP A 63 2.00 -4.11 -13.68
N ALA A 64 1.39 -4.70 -14.70
CA ALA A 64 0.23 -5.57 -14.51
C ALA A 64 0.67 -6.91 -13.88
N ASP A 65 1.79 -7.46 -14.35
CA ASP A 65 2.23 -8.81 -14.05
C ASP A 65 3.64 -8.87 -13.44
N LEU A 66 3.93 -9.94 -12.70
CA LEU A 66 5.22 -10.14 -12.04
C LEU A 66 6.39 -10.37 -13.01
N GLU A 67 6.11 -10.71 -14.27
CA GLU A 67 7.12 -10.81 -15.34
C GLU A 67 7.38 -9.49 -16.06
N LYS A 68 6.71 -8.40 -15.67
CA LYS A 68 6.91 -7.04 -16.18
C LYS A 68 6.63 -6.92 -17.69
N ARG A 69 5.75 -7.76 -18.24
CA ARG A 69 5.38 -7.75 -19.66
C ARG A 69 4.51 -6.56 -20.03
N TRP A 70 3.66 -6.11 -19.10
CA TRP A 70 2.74 -4.99 -19.34
C TRP A 70 2.97 -3.87 -18.32
N GLU A 71 3.41 -2.73 -18.83
CA GLU A 71 3.68 -1.53 -18.03
C GLU A 71 2.39 -0.73 -17.76
N LEU A 72 2.26 -0.22 -16.54
CA LEU A 72 1.08 0.52 -16.06
C LEU A 72 1.41 1.92 -15.48
N ALA A 73 2.68 2.28 -15.27
CA ALA A 73 2.97 3.56 -14.64
C ALA A 73 2.44 4.73 -15.49
N HIS A 74 1.88 5.73 -14.81
CA HIS A 74 1.26 6.89 -15.48
C HIS A 74 2.23 7.64 -16.40
N THR A 75 3.52 7.70 -16.07
CA THR A 75 4.54 8.37 -16.90
C THR A 75 5.72 7.45 -17.19
N ALA A 76 6.37 7.67 -18.34
CA ALA A 76 7.63 6.98 -18.68
C ALA A 76 8.73 7.21 -17.62
N ALA A 77 8.78 8.42 -17.05
CA ALA A 77 9.73 8.76 -15.98
C ALA A 77 9.48 7.93 -14.72
N ARG A 78 8.21 7.74 -14.34
CA ARG A 78 7.87 6.85 -13.22
C ARG A 78 8.16 5.39 -13.56
N GLN A 79 7.83 4.93 -14.75
CA GLN A 79 8.12 3.57 -15.21
C GLN A 79 9.63 3.25 -15.08
N ALA A 80 10.50 4.14 -15.56
CA ALA A 80 11.94 4.01 -15.44
C ALA A 80 12.41 3.99 -13.97
N ARG A 81 11.82 4.84 -13.11
CA ARG A 81 12.10 4.84 -11.68
C ARG A 81 11.72 3.51 -11.02
N CYS A 82 10.54 2.96 -11.34
CA CYS A 82 10.12 1.66 -10.82
C CYS A 82 11.12 0.57 -11.18
N ALA A 83 11.55 0.52 -12.46
CA ALA A 83 12.50 -0.46 -12.94
C ALA A 83 13.86 -0.35 -12.21
N ALA A 84 14.27 0.88 -11.87
CA ALA A 84 15.55 1.14 -11.19
C ALA A 84 15.52 0.86 -9.69
N THR A 85 14.39 1.10 -8.99
CA THR A 85 14.39 1.15 -7.52
C THR A 85 13.26 0.40 -6.83
N MET A 86 12.28 -0.16 -7.55
CA MET A 86 11.07 -0.76 -6.96
C MET A 86 10.73 -2.13 -7.52
N ALA A 87 11.61 -2.70 -8.36
CA ALA A 87 11.34 -3.94 -9.06
C ALA A 87 11.18 -5.16 -8.12
N ASP A 88 11.68 -5.10 -6.89
CA ASP A 88 11.54 -6.13 -5.86
C ASP A 88 10.40 -5.88 -4.87
N ASN A 89 9.67 -4.76 -5.01
CA ASN A 89 8.49 -4.43 -4.21
C ASN A 89 7.20 -4.95 -4.87
N GLY A 90 6.56 -5.96 -4.31
CA GLY A 90 5.31 -6.53 -4.82
C GLY A 90 4.14 -5.55 -4.89
N ALA A 91 4.17 -4.45 -4.13
CA ALA A 91 3.09 -3.47 -4.09
C ALA A 91 2.94 -2.66 -5.40
N VAL A 92 3.96 -2.62 -6.27
CA VAL A 92 3.88 -1.91 -7.55
C VAL A 92 3.41 -2.78 -8.72
N TYR A 93 2.97 -4.01 -8.44
CA TYR A 93 2.43 -4.95 -9.41
C TYR A 93 0.95 -5.17 -9.15
N LEU A 94 0.12 -5.22 -10.20
CA LEU A 94 -1.31 -5.49 -10.05
C LEU A 94 -1.59 -6.97 -9.73
N GLU A 95 -0.80 -7.88 -10.30
CA GLU A 95 -0.96 -9.33 -10.18
C GLU A 95 -1.03 -9.86 -8.74
N PRO A 96 -0.13 -9.48 -7.80
CA PRO A 96 -0.26 -9.86 -6.39
C PRO A 96 -1.65 -9.59 -5.79
N PHE A 97 -2.27 -8.46 -6.14
CA PHE A 97 -3.60 -8.11 -5.66
C PHE A 97 -4.64 -9.04 -6.29
N LEU A 98 -4.63 -9.16 -7.62
CA LEU A 98 -5.61 -9.96 -8.35
C LEU A 98 -5.52 -11.46 -8.06
N ARG A 99 -4.33 -11.99 -7.73
CA ARG A 99 -4.17 -13.39 -7.31
C ARG A 99 -4.76 -13.70 -5.94
N ASN A 100 -4.86 -12.69 -5.07
CA ASN A 100 -5.20 -12.85 -3.65
C ASN A 100 -6.59 -12.33 -3.28
N VAL A 101 -7.33 -11.69 -4.19
CA VAL A 101 -8.73 -11.31 -3.96
C VAL A 101 -9.69 -12.49 -4.09
N ASN A 102 -10.79 -12.42 -3.34
CA ASN A 102 -11.97 -13.23 -3.63
C ASN A 102 -12.64 -12.71 -4.91
N TRP A 103 -12.45 -13.40 -6.03
CA TRP A 103 -12.94 -12.97 -7.35
C TRP A 103 -14.45 -12.81 -7.41
N ASP A 104 -15.22 -13.73 -6.83
CA ASP A 104 -16.68 -13.67 -6.86
C ASP A 104 -17.23 -12.43 -6.14
N ALA A 105 -16.58 -12.01 -5.05
CA ALA A 105 -16.95 -10.82 -4.30
C ALA A 105 -16.35 -9.52 -4.88
N TRP A 106 -15.16 -9.60 -5.48
CA TRP A 106 -14.44 -8.45 -6.03
C TRP A 106 -14.92 -8.04 -7.43
N TYR A 107 -15.18 -9.01 -8.31
CA TYR A 107 -15.51 -8.75 -9.72
C TYR A 107 -16.76 -7.88 -9.90
N PRO A 108 -17.85 -8.04 -9.13
CA PRO A 108 -19.01 -7.15 -9.20
C PRO A 108 -18.70 -5.67 -8.87
N ILE A 109 -17.59 -5.39 -8.17
CA ILE A 109 -17.20 -4.04 -7.72
C ILE A 109 -16.26 -3.39 -8.74
N TYR A 110 -15.21 -4.11 -9.16
CA TYR A 110 -14.14 -3.55 -9.99
C TYR A 110 -13.86 -4.32 -11.28
N GLY A 111 -14.38 -5.53 -11.44
CA GLY A 111 -14.03 -6.44 -12.53
C GLY A 111 -14.18 -5.81 -13.91
N ALA A 112 -15.36 -5.28 -14.22
CA ALA A 112 -15.62 -4.61 -15.51
C ALA A 112 -14.71 -3.40 -15.76
N SER A 113 -14.38 -2.63 -14.72
CA SER A 113 -13.49 -1.47 -14.82
C SER A 113 -12.04 -1.90 -15.06
N VAL A 114 -11.58 -2.98 -14.40
CA VAL A 114 -10.25 -3.55 -14.65
C VAL A 114 -10.15 -4.19 -16.01
N ASP A 115 -11.22 -4.84 -16.47
CA ASP A 115 -11.30 -5.39 -17.82
C ASP A 115 -11.08 -4.29 -18.85
N ALA A 116 -11.89 -3.22 -18.79
CA ALA A 116 -11.78 -2.10 -19.73
C ALA A 116 -10.45 -1.34 -19.62
N ALA A 117 -9.95 -1.09 -18.40
CA ALA A 117 -8.75 -0.29 -18.19
C ALA A 117 -7.46 -1.06 -18.48
N VAL A 118 -7.43 -2.37 -18.22
CA VAL A 118 -6.21 -3.20 -18.22
C VAL A 118 -6.37 -4.48 -19.04
N ALA A 119 -7.33 -5.35 -18.69
CA ALA A 119 -7.34 -6.71 -19.21
C ALA A 119 -7.62 -6.77 -20.72
N ASP A 120 -8.47 -5.90 -21.26
CA ASP A 120 -8.83 -5.84 -22.68
C ASP A 120 -7.61 -5.60 -23.57
N ALA A 121 -6.65 -4.78 -23.13
CA ALA A 121 -5.41 -4.53 -23.86
C ALA A 121 -4.45 -5.73 -23.81
N ILE A 122 -4.44 -6.47 -22.70
CA ILE A 122 -3.54 -7.59 -22.45
C ILE A 122 -4.02 -8.87 -23.16
N THR A 123 -5.32 -9.15 -23.08
CA THR A 123 -5.96 -10.39 -23.54
C THR A 123 -6.12 -10.48 -25.06
N ILE A 124 -5.63 -9.50 -25.82
CA ILE A 124 -5.50 -9.58 -27.28
C ILE A 124 -4.53 -10.71 -27.67
N THR A 125 -3.49 -10.93 -26.86
CA THR A 125 -2.49 -11.99 -27.08
C THR A 125 -2.89 -13.31 -26.41
N SER A 126 -2.36 -14.44 -26.88
CA SER A 126 -2.59 -15.74 -26.21
C SER A 126 -1.99 -15.76 -24.80
N GLU A 127 -0.77 -15.25 -24.68
CA GLU A 127 -0.06 -15.15 -23.40
C GLU A 127 -0.82 -14.29 -22.39
N GLY A 128 -1.35 -13.14 -22.81
CA GLY A 128 -2.15 -12.29 -21.93
C GLY A 128 -3.47 -12.94 -21.49
N ARG A 129 -4.11 -13.75 -22.35
CA ARG A 129 -5.29 -14.54 -21.96
C ARG A 129 -4.95 -15.61 -20.93
N ASP A 130 -3.82 -16.27 -21.10
CA ASP A 130 -3.39 -17.32 -20.19
C ASP A 130 -2.99 -16.72 -18.83
N TRP A 131 -2.27 -15.59 -18.83
CA TRP A 131 -1.99 -14.82 -17.63
C TRP A 131 -3.27 -14.39 -16.92
N TYR A 132 -4.21 -13.75 -17.62
CA TYR A 132 -5.44 -13.25 -16.98
C TYR A 132 -6.28 -14.37 -16.35
N LYS A 133 -6.38 -15.52 -17.04
CA LYS A 133 -7.04 -16.73 -16.49
C LYS A 133 -6.31 -17.27 -15.26
N SER A 134 -4.99 -17.17 -15.21
CA SER A 134 -4.18 -17.69 -14.09
C SER A 134 -4.36 -16.89 -12.79
N LEU A 135 -4.93 -15.69 -12.85
CA LEU A 135 -5.18 -14.85 -11.67
C LEU A 135 -6.40 -15.33 -10.86
N GLN A 136 -7.40 -15.90 -11.53
CA GLN A 136 -8.67 -16.28 -10.91
C GLN A 136 -8.48 -17.47 -9.98
N ASN A 137 -8.81 -17.30 -8.69
CA ASN A 137 -8.65 -18.32 -7.65
C ASN A 137 -7.21 -18.88 -7.55
N ALA A 138 -6.22 -18.01 -7.82
CA ALA A 138 -4.81 -18.40 -7.84
C ALA A 138 -4.26 -18.74 -6.45
N TYR A 139 -4.74 -18.06 -5.41
CA TYR A 139 -4.35 -18.32 -4.03
C TYR A 139 -4.80 -19.72 -3.57
N GLN A 140 -3.84 -20.52 -3.13
CA GLN A 140 -4.07 -21.86 -2.58
C GLN A 140 -3.61 -21.94 -1.12
N SER A 141 -2.40 -21.47 -0.85
CA SER A 141 -1.82 -21.40 0.48
C SER A 141 -0.82 -20.26 0.60
N LEU A 142 -0.60 -19.78 1.82
CA LEU A 142 0.42 -18.77 2.13
C LEU A 142 1.81 -19.18 1.62
N ALA A 143 2.18 -20.46 1.80
CA ALA A 143 3.50 -20.95 1.46
C ALA A 143 3.74 -20.98 -0.06
N GLU A 144 2.76 -21.45 -0.83
CA GLU A 144 2.86 -21.52 -2.29
C GLU A 144 2.82 -20.13 -2.92
N GLU A 145 1.94 -19.24 -2.45
CA GLU A 145 1.86 -17.88 -2.98
C GLU A 145 3.12 -17.08 -2.65
N ALA A 146 3.65 -17.22 -1.42
CA ALA A 146 4.92 -16.59 -1.06
C ALA A 146 6.10 -17.13 -1.87
N ALA A 147 6.10 -18.43 -2.20
CA ALA A 147 7.12 -19.03 -3.06
C ALA A 147 7.02 -18.50 -4.49
N TYR A 148 5.79 -18.33 -5.02
CA TYR A 148 5.53 -17.77 -6.34
C TYR A 148 6.07 -16.34 -6.45
N TRP A 149 5.76 -15.46 -5.49
CA TRP A 149 6.27 -14.08 -5.51
C TRP A 149 7.80 -14.04 -5.45
N LYS A 150 8.40 -14.88 -4.59
CA LYS A 150 9.86 -14.99 -4.47
C LYS A 150 10.51 -15.53 -5.74
N SER A 151 9.89 -16.45 -6.48
CA SER A 151 10.42 -16.90 -7.77
C SER A 151 10.45 -15.79 -8.83
N HIS A 152 9.61 -14.76 -8.66
CA HIS A 152 9.63 -13.52 -9.46
C HIS A 152 10.47 -12.40 -8.82
N GLN A 153 11.37 -12.73 -7.90
CA GLN A 153 12.30 -11.79 -7.26
C GLN A 153 11.63 -10.69 -6.41
N ILE A 154 10.39 -10.93 -5.96
CA ILE A 154 9.72 -10.04 -5.02
C ILE A 154 10.23 -10.33 -3.60
N SER A 155 10.83 -9.32 -2.98
CA SER A 155 11.47 -9.43 -1.66
C SER A 155 10.58 -8.90 -0.54
N HIS A 156 9.73 -7.92 -0.84
CA HIS A 156 8.87 -7.23 0.12
C HIS A 156 7.62 -6.66 -0.57
N PHE A 157 6.70 -6.15 0.22
CA PHE A 157 5.47 -5.51 -0.21
C PHE A 157 5.24 -4.27 0.67
N GLN A 158 5.66 -3.12 0.18
CA GLN A 158 5.55 -1.85 0.89
C GLN A 158 4.60 -0.91 0.15
N LEU A 159 3.48 -0.59 0.80
CA LEU A 159 2.51 0.40 0.32
C LEU A 159 3.01 1.83 0.57
N GLN A 160 2.47 2.75 -0.21
CA GLN A 160 2.68 4.19 -0.02
C GLN A 160 1.87 4.71 1.17
N TRP A 161 2.34 5.80 1.75
CA TRP A 161 1.61 6.54 2.75
C TRP A 161 0.61 7.50 2.12
N SER A 162 -0.58 7.51 2.69
CA SER A 162 -1.60 8.52 2.43
C SER A 162 -2.21 8.97 3.74
N ASN A 163 -2.72 10.20 3.75
CA ASN A 163 -3.50 10.72 4.85
C ASN A 163 -5.01 10.50 4.66
N ASP A 164 -5.43 9.63 3.73
CA ASP A 164 -6.84 9.24 3.55
C ASP A 164 -7.44 8.54 4.78
N ASN A 165 -6.62 7.74 5.48
CA ASN A 165 -7.07 7.00 6.66
C ASN A 165 -6.15 7.20 7.86
N GLN A 166 -6.75 7.19 9.05
CA GLN A 166 -6.02 6.95 10.30
C GLN A 166 -5.89 5.44 10.49
N PHE A 167 -4.65 4.97 10.55
CA PHE A 167 -4.34 3.57 10.78
C PHE A 167 -4.69 3.23 12.23
N GLY A 168 -5.47 2.17 12.41
CA GLY A 168 -5.83 1.66 13.72
C GLY A 168 -4.82 0.64 14.22
N VAL A 169 -4.73 0.47 15.54
CA VAL A 169 -4.01 -0.65 16.16
C VAL A 169 -4.76 -1.05 17.43
N GLN A 170 -4.82 -2.34 17.71
CA GLN A 170 -5.30 -2.85 18.98
C GLN A 170 -4.36 -3.97 19.43
N GLU A 171 -3.74 -3.80 20.59
CA GLU A 171 -2.84 -4.78 21.17
C GLU A 171 -3.34 -5.16 22.56
N SER A 172 -3.36 -6.45 22.83
CA SER A 172 -3.84 -7.03 24.08
C SER A 172 -2.84 -8.08 24.60
N ILE A 173 -2.77 -8.23 25.91
CA ILE A 173 -2.06 -9.32 26.58
C ILE A 173 -3.07 -10.25 27.24
N SER A 174 -2.83 -11.56 27.19
CA SER A 174 -3.67 -12.56 27.82
C SER A 174 -3.08 -12.98 29.17
N VAL A 175 -3.83 -12.78 30.25
CA VAL A 175 -3.47 -13.25 31.60
C VAL A 175 -4.19 -14.56 31.85
N VAL A 176 -3.43 -15.64 32.06
CA VAL A 176 -3.98 -16.95 32.42
C VAL A 176 -3.75 -17.18 33.91
N ASN A 177 -4.83 -17.37 34.67
CA ASN A 177 -4.72 -17.63 36.10
C ASN A 177 -4.41 -19.12 36.40
N MET A 178 -4.16 -19.42 37.68
CA MET A 178 -3.91 -20.78 38.19
C MET A 178 -4.99 -21.81 37.81
N LEU A 179 -6.23 -21.38 37.57
CA LEU A 179 -7.36 -22.23 37.22
C LEU A 179 -7.49 -22.43 35.70
N GLY A 180 -6.56 -21.88 34.91
CA GLY A 180 -6.59 -21.92 33.45
C GLY A 180 -7.55 -20.90 32.82
N TRP A 181 -8.10 -19.95 33.60
CA TRP A 181 -8.96 -18.91 33.03
C TRP A 181 -8.11 -17.85 32.36
N GLN A 182 -8.43 -17.58 31.10
CA GLN A 182 -7.80 -16.54 30.29
C GLN A 182 -8.63 -15.24 30.35
N GLN A 183 -7.95 -14.12 30.63
CA GLN A 183 -8.50 -12.78 30.54
C GLN A 183 -7.60 -11.91 29.66
N ASP A 184 -8.16 -11.32 28.62
CA ASP A 184 -7.43 -10.42 27.74
C ASP A 184 -7.52 -8.97 28.25
N LEU A 185 -6.37 -8.31 28.35
CA LEU A 185 -6.21 -6.92 28.77
C LEU A 185 -5.67 -6.11 27.58
N THR A 186 -6.46 -5.16 27.07
CA THR A 186 -6.01 -4.24 26.03
C THR A 186 -4.97 -3.29 26.59
N ILE A 187 -3.77 -3.27 26.01
CA ILE A 187 -2.64 -2.44 26.43
C ILE A 187 -2.43 -1.24 25.49
N GLN A 188 -2.91 -1.33 24.25
CA GLN A 188 -2.83 -0.23 23.30
C GLN A 188 -4.03 -0.23 22.37
N SER A 189 -4.59 0.96 22.12
CA SER A 189 -5.69 1.13 21.18
C SER A 189 -5.62 2.48 20.48
N VAL A 190 -5.53 2.45 19.15
CA VAL A 190 -5.78 3.59 18.28
C VAL A 190 -6.88 3.17 17.32
N ALA A 191 -8.00 3.89 17.32
CA ALA A 191 -9.10 3.55 16.43
C ALA A 191 -8.74 3.84 14.97
N TYR A 192 -9.15 2.95 14.06
CA TYR A 192 -9.20 3.26 12.65
C TYR A 192 -10.24 4.36 12.39
N ALA A 193 -9.94 5.28 11.47
CA ALA A 193 -10.90 6.29 11.05
C ALA A 193 -10.64 6.74 9.61
N ALA A 194 -11.67 6.69 8.77
CA ALA A 194 -11.63 7.33 7.46
C ALA A 194 -11.57 8.85 7.61
N ARG A 195 -10.69 9.49 6.84
CA ARG A 195 -10.52 10.96 6.87
C ARG A 195 -11.35 11.65 5.79
N SER A 196 -11.79 10.91 4.75
CA SER A 196 -12.75 11.38 3.74
C SER A 196 -12.34 12.76 3.19
N SER A 197 -13.17 13.80 3.38
CA SER A 197 -12.88 15.18 2.93
C SER A 197 -11.61 15.82 3.50
N LYS A 198 -10.93 15.17 4.46
CA LYS A 198 -9.63 15.58 5.00
C LYS A 198 -8.44 14.87 4.32
N TRP A 199 -8.68 14.09 3.27
CA TRP A 199 -7.65 13.51 2.42
C TRP A 199 -7.05 14.60 1.53
N THR A 200 -5.78 14.93 1.76
CA THR A 200 -5.05 15.97 1.01
C THR A 200 -3.92 15.40 0.16
N THR A 201 -3.43 14.20 0.50
CA THR A 201 -2.37 13.53 -0.27
C THR A 201 -2.87 12.93 -1.58
N PHE A 202 -4.18 12.94 -1.86
CA PHE A 202 -4.77 12.42 -3.10
C PHE A 202 -4.15 13.05 -4.35
N THR A 203 -3.76 14.32 -4.28
CA THR A 203 -3.07 15.03 -5.36
C THR A 203 -1.73 14.38 -5.77
N LEU A 204 -1.09 13.64 -4.87
CA LEU A 204 0.18 12.94 -5.10
C LEU A 204 -0.04 11.51 -5.61
N ASN A 205 -1.03 10.84 -5.02
CA ASN A 205 -1.50 9.50 -5.34
C ASN A 205 -2.95 9.37 -4.85
N TRP A 206 -3.89 9.21 -5.78
CA TRP A 206 -5.33 9.01 -5.51
C TRP A 206 -5.77 7.53 -5.53
N ALA A 207 -4.80 6.62 -5.50
CA ALA A 207 -4.96 5.17 -5.63
C ALA A 207 -5.62 4.70 -6.93
N PHE A 208 -5.67 3.39 -7.10
CA PHE A 208 -6.00 2.78 -8.38
C PHE A 208 -7.48 2.87 -8.74
N PHE A 209 -8.37 2.97 -7.75
CA PHE A 209 -9.80 3.11 -8.04
C PHE A 209 -10.09 4.39 -8.85
N ASP A 210 -9.36 5.49 -8.61
CA ASP A 210 -9.47 6.72 -9.40
C ASP A 210 -8.74 6.60 -10.75
N ASP A 211 -7.71 5.76 -10.88
CA ASP A 211 -7.11 5.44 -12.19
C ASP A 211 -8.13 4.72 -13.09
N LEU A 212 -8.94 3.81 -12.53
CA LEU A 212 -10.03 3.14 -13.23
C LEU A 212 -11.12 4.15 -13.68
N TRP A 213 -11.46 5.11 -12.83
CA TRP A 213 -12.35 6.21 -13.21
C TRP A 213 -11.74 7.06 -14.34
N GLY A 214 -10.46 7.41 -14.25
CA GLY A 214 -9.77 8.18 -15.28
C GLY A 214 -9.71 7.48 -16.63
N SER A 215 -9.47 6.16 -16.62
CA SER A 215 -9.57 5.29 -17.79
C SER A 215 -10.98 5.34 -18.40
N ALA A 216 -12.03 5.21 -17.58
CA ALA A 216 -13.41 5.27 -18.05
C ALA A 216 -13.79 6.63 -18.66
N VAL A 217 -13.38 7.73 -18.04
CA VAL A 217 -13.64 9.10 -18.54
C VAL A 217 -12.93 9.36 -19.87
N THR A 218 -11.72 8.85 -20.03
CA THR A 218 -10.93 9.03 -21.25
C THR A 218 -11.22 7.99 -22.33
N ASN A 219 -11.97 6.93 -21.99
CA ASN A 219 -12.12 5.73 -22.82
C ASN A 219 -10.75 5.17 -23.27
N GLY A 220 -9.76 5.24 -22.38
CA GLY A 220 -8.36 4.92 -22.66
C GLY A 220 -7.83 3.84 -21.71
N SER A 221 -6.91 3.01 -22.19
CA SER A 221 -6.27 1.98 -21.37
C SER A 221 -5.18 2.56 -20.46
N LEU A 222 -4.97 1.93 -19.32
CA LEU A 222 -3.82 2.17 -18.42
C LEU A 222 -2.55 1.45 -18.89
N VAL A 223 -2.68 0.45 -19.78
CA VAL A 223 -1.54 -0.30 -20.32
C VAL A 223 -0.79 0.57 -21.32
N ARG A 224 0.49 0.86 -21.03
CA ARG A 224 1.30 1.79 -21.83
C ARG A 224 1.49 1.36 -23.29
N SER A 225 1.49 0.05 -23.55
CA SER A 225 1.63 -0.52 -24.89
C SER A 225 0.31 -0.65 -25.66
N ALA A 226 -0.83 -0.32 -25.04
CA ALA A 226 -2.12 -0.36 -25.70
C ALA A 226 -2.24 0.72 -26.79
N SER A 227 -2.92 0.41 -27.89
CA SER A 227 -3.16 1.37 -28.98
C SER A 227 -4.00 2.57 -28.54
N ASN A 228 -4.80 2.42 -27.49
CA ASN A 228 -5.62 3.45 -26.87
C ASN A 228 -5.11 3.83 -25.46
N PHE A 229 -3.81 3.70 -25.19
CA PHE A 229 -3.22 4.16 -23.93
C PHE A 229 -3.64 5.61 -23.64
N MET A 230 -4.13 5.89 -22.43
CA MET A 230 -4.71 7.19 -22.10
C MET A 230 -3.70 8.34 -22.14
N GLY A 231 -2.39 8.05 -22.06
CA GLY A 231 -1.32 9.02 -22.26
C GLY A 231 -0.70 9.58 -20.97
N ASP A 232 0.58 9.93 -21.04
CA ASP A 232 1.41 10.27 -19.86
C ASP A 232 0.94 11.49 -19.06
N ALA A 233 0.30 12.45 -19.73
CA ALA A 233 -0.18 13.68 -19.10
C ALA A 233 -1.64 13.58 -18.61
N SER A 234 -2.33 12.48 -18.87
CA SER A 234 -3.78 12.41 -18.71
C SER A 234 -4.21 12.40 -17.25
N MET A 235 -3.49 11.68 -16.37
CA MET A 235 -3.80 11.68 -14.94
C MET A 235 -3.70 13.09 -14.34
N GLU A 236 -2.58 13.78 -14.55
CA GLU A 236 -2.41 15.15 -14.04
C GLU A 236 -3.45 16.13 -14.60
N ARG A 237 -3.85 15.98 -15.87
CA ARG A 237 -4.92 16.78 -16.48
C ARG A 237 -6.29 16.50 -15.86
N LEU A 238 -6.60 15.24 -15.56
CA LEU A 238 -7.85 14.84 -14.90
C LEU A 238 -7.95 15.41 -13.48
N LEU A 239 -6.82 15.48 -12.75
CA LEU A 239 -6.76 16.15 -11.45
C LEU A 239 -7.09 17.65 -11.55
N ASN A 240 -6.81 18.28 -12.70
CA ASN A 240 -7.12 19.68 -13.00
C ASN A 240 -6.57 20.69 -11.97
N LEU A 241 -5.39 20.42 -11.42
CA LEU A 241 -4.71 21.27 -10.42
C LEU A 241 -3.58 22.12 -11.03
N TYR A 242 -2.82 21.54 -11.96
CA TYR A 242 -1.75 22.20 -12.69
C TYR A 242 -2.27 22.75 -14.04
N PRO A 243 -1.85 23.94 -14.50
CA PRO A 243 -0.85 24.86 -13.94
C PRO A 243 -1.45 26.07 -13.21
N PHE A 244 -2.58 25.92 -12.50
CA PHE A 244 -3.42 27.07 -12.10
C PHE A 244 -2.91 27.87 -10.89
N THR A 245 -1.91 27.38 -10.16
CA THR A 245 -1.32 28.09 -9.00
C THR A 245 0.20 28.08 -9.02
N PRO A 246 0.89 29.09 -8.45
CA PRO A 246 2.34 29.07 -8.30
C PRO A 246 2.86 27.81 -7.60
N ALA A 247 2.14 27.34 -6.57
CA ALA A 247 2.48 26.12 -5.85
C ALA A 247 2.39 24.88 -6.75
N SER A 248 1.33 24.75 -7.57
CA SER A 248 1.19 23.64 -8.51
C SER A 248 2.33 23.61 -9.54
N VAL A 249 2.76 24.78 -10.03
CA VAL A 249 3.86 24.89 -11.00
C VAL A 249 5.19 24.50 -10.36
N ILE A 250 5.46 24.96 -9.13
CA ILE A 250 6.68 24.59 -8.40
C ILE A 250 6.73 23.08 -8.16
N ILE A 251 5.63 22.49 -7.68
CA ILE A 251 5.55 21.04 -7.41
C ILE A 251 5.77 20.26 -8.70
N HIS A 252 5.04 20.58 -9.77
CA HIS A 252 5.20 19.91 -11.07
C HIS A 252 6.65 19.96 -11.56
N ASN A 253 7.27 21.15 -11.53
CA ASN A 253 8.63 21.33 -12.05
C ASN A 253 9.71 20.69 -11.15
N THR A 254 9.44 20.49 -9.86
CA THR A 254 10.44 20.01 -8.90
C THR A 254 10.32 18.50 -8.65
N LEU A 255 9.10 17.99 -8.48
CA LEU A 255 8.82 16.58 -8.16
C LEU A 255 8.37 15.77 -9.39
N GLY A 256 7.92 16.45 -10.44
CA GLY A 256 7.25 15.85 -11.60
C GLY A 256 5.73 15.99 -11.53
N PRO A 257 5.01 15.45 -12.53
CA PRO A 257 3.57 15.58 -12.63
C PRO A 257 2.82 15.12 -11.37
N PHE A 258 1.68 15.73 -11.07
CA PHE A 258 0.78 15.23 -10.04
C PHE A 258 0.32 13.79 -10.35
N LEU A 259 -0.12 13.05 -9.32
CA LEU A 259 -0.52 11.64 -9.42
C LEU A 259 0.61 10.69 -9.87
N ASN A 260 1.87 11.12 -9.71
CA ASN A 260 3.08 10.36 -10.05
C ASN A 260 4.14 10.42 -8.91
N VAL A 261 3.74 10.83 -7.70
CA VAL A 261 4.64 11.08 -6.58
C VAL A 261 4.53 9.94 -5.57
N ASP A 262 5.62 9.19 -5.41
CA ASP A 262 5.67 8.07 -4.46
C ASP A 262 5.97 8.58 -3.06
N LEU A 263 4.97 8.54 -2.17
CA LEU A 263 5.09 9.03 -0.81
C LEU A 263 5.27 7.85 0.15
N MET A 264 6.49 7.66 0.69
CA MET A 264 6.83 6.48 1.51
C MET A 264 7.07 6.86 2.98
N VAL A 265 6.69 5.98 3.92
CA VAL A 265 7.20 6.05 5.29
C VAL A 265 8.57 5.38 5.32
N VAL A 266 9.58 6.09 5.82
CA VAL A 266 10.94 5.57 5.94
C VAL A 266 11.22 5.25 7.40
N ALA A 267 11.80 4.07 7.65
CA ALA A 267 12.27 3.68 8.98
C ALA A 267 13.32 4.67 9.50
N PRO A 268 13.41 4.90 10.83
CA PRO A 268 14.58 5.55 11.40
C PRO A 268 15.86 4.79 10.99
N PRO A 269 16.95 5.49 10.62
CA PRO A 269 18.20 4.82 10.26
C PRO A 269 18.69 3.91 11.37
N ALA A 270 19.14 2.69 11.04
CA ALA A 270 19.57 1.69 12.03
C ALA A 270 20.69 2.22 12.95
N GLN A 271 21.58 3.07 12.42
CA GLN A 271 22.65 3.70 13.20
C GLN A 271 22.10 4.62 14.29
N LEU A 272 21.04 5.37 14.02
CA LEU A 272 20.39 6.24 14.99
C LEU A 272 19.71 5.41 16.08
N VAL A 273 19.00 4.35 15.69
CA VAL A 273 18.36 3.41 16.63
C VAL A 273 19.41 2.77 17.54
N ASN A 274 20.49 2.24 16.97
CA ASN A 274 21.56 1.60 17.72
C ASN A 274 22.26 2.57 18.69
N ALA A 275 22.51 3.82 18.25
CA ALA A 275 23.11 4.83 19.10
C ALA A 275 22.19 5.19 20.29
N TYR A 276 20.89 5.31 20.04
CA TYR A 276 19.90 5.56 21.09
C TYR A 276 19.82 4.41 22.10
N VAL A 277 19.71 3.17 21.62
CA VAL A 277 19.67 1.96 22.47
C VAL A 277 20.94 1.83 23.31
N ALA A 278 22.11 2.09 22.73
CA ALA A 278 23.37 2.08 23.47
C ALA A 278 23.44 3.17 24.55
N MET A 279 22.89 4.35 24.27
CA MET A 279 22.79 5.43 25.26
C MET A 279 21.85 5.04 26.41
N GLU A 280 20.68 4.48 26.12
CA GLU A 280 19.74 4.04 27.17
C GLU A 280 20.30 2.91 28.02
N ALA A 281 20.99 1.93 27.41
CA ALA A 281 21.61 0.84 28.16
C ALA A 281 22.77 1.30 29.08
N ALA A 282 23.31 2.51 28.84
CA ALA A 282 24.37 3.11 29.65
C ALA A 282 23.85 4.02 30.78
N LEU A 283 22.53 4.27 30.84
CA LEU A 283 21.86 5.01 31.90
C LEU A 283 21.34 4.07 32.99
#